data_AF-A0A5P5ZKG9-F1
#
_entry.id   AF-A0A5P5ZKG9-F1
#
_cell.length_a   1.000
_cell.length_b   1.000
_cell.length_c   1.000
_cell.angle_alpha   90.00
_cell.angle_beta   90.00
_cell.angle_gamma   90.00
#
_symmetry.space_group_name_H-M   'P 1'
#
loop_
_entity.id
_entity.type
_entity.pdbx_description
1 polymer ?
#
loop_
_entity_poly.entity_id
_entity_poly.type
_entity_poly.pdbx_seq_one_letter_code
_entity_poly.pdbx_strand_id
1 'polypeptide(L)'
;MKNVIFFLAVALLSAASCRSENPDDIRRIDQVLNIYIDSLGQDMLDNTLPGSYISVTMNDVDGLTDNAPVQYNLRKDESNMSFIQYTAGARRILLESLPGNKEIYRSRIALNMRKQLNDSVQSVTNDTLVLNYTLTPQVFEISTALYNGVPVFTKTPGAANVIKINK
;
A
#
# COMPACT_ATOMS: atom_id res chain seq x y z
N MET A 1 53.77 6.23 -28.84
CA MET A 1 52.64 5.29 -29.07
C MET A 1 51.80 5.02 -27.81
N LYS A 2 52.39 4.92 -26.60
CA LYS A 2 51.64 4.65 -25.34
C LYS A 2 50.55 5.69 -25.01
N ASN A 3 50.82 6.98 -25.25
CA ASN A 3 49.86 8.04 -24.89
C ASN A 3 48.63 8.07 -25.82
N VAL A 4 48.78 7.69 -27.10
CA VAL A 4 47.69 7.66 -28.08
C VAL A 4 46.67 6.57 -27.74
N ILE A 5 47.16 5.39 -27.32
CA ILE A 5 46.30 4.27 -26.89
C ILE A 5 45.50 4.65 -25.64
N PHE A 6 46.13 5.37 -24.70
CA PHE A 6 45.45 5.86 -23.49
C PHE A 6 44.34 6.86 -23.82
N PHE A 7 44.60 7.85 -24.69
CA PHE A 7 43.57 8.81 -25.10
C PHE A 7 42.42 8.14 -25.87
N LEU A 8 42.71 7.14 -26.70
CA LEU A 8 41.68 6.37 -27.41
C LEU A 8 40.83 5.52 -26.47
N ALA A 9 41.44 4.90 -25.45
CA ALA A 9 40.73 4.13 -24.44
C ALA A 9 39.79 5.02 -23.59
N VAL A 10 40.25 6.22 -23.20
CA VAL A 10 39.43 7.20 -22.46
C VAL A 10 38.29 7.73 -23.32
N ALA A 11 38.51 7.94 -24.62
CA ALA A 11 37.45 8.34 -25.56
C ALA A 11 36.39 7.24 -25.76
N LEU A 12 36.79 5.97 -25.82
CA LEU A 12 35.86 4.84 -25.92
C LEU A 12 35.06 4.64 -24.62
N LEU A 13 35.69 4.78 -23.45
CA LEU A 13 35.02 4.67 -22.15
C LEU A 13 34.01 5.80 -21.91
N SER A 14 34.32 7.03 -22.36
CA SER A 14 33.39 8.17 -22.28
C SER A 14 32.24 8.07 -23.28
N ALA A 15 32.46 7.46 -24.46
CA ALA A 15 31.38 7.13 -25.39
C ALA A 15 30.48 5.99 -24.87
N ALA A 16 31.04 5.03 -24.13
CA ALA A 16 30.28 3.92 -23.52
C ALA A 16 29.52 4.31 -22.24
N SER A 17 29.90 5.41 -21.56
CA SER A 17 29.21 5.89 -20.35
C SER A 17 27.97 6.74 -20.63
N CYS A 18 27.70 7.09 -21.89
CA CYS A 18 26.43 7.70 -22.31
C CYS A 18 25.32 6.64 -22.40
N ARG A 19 25.02 5.95 -21.30
CA ARG A 19 23.66 5.43 -21.11
C ARG A 19 22.81 6.65 -20.77
N SER A 20 22.00 7.10 -21.71
CA SER A 20 20.88 7.99 -21.41
C SER A 20 19.97 7.21 -20.47
N GLU A 21 20.09 7.44 -19.16
CA GLU A 21 18.98 7.18 -18.25
C GLU A 21 17.84 8.06 -18.77
N ASN A 22 16.95 7.47 -19.57
CA ASN A 22 15.77 8.20 -20.02
C ASN A 22 14.96 8.52 -18.77
N PRO A 23 14.58 9.78 -18.52
CA PRO A 23 13.71 10.13 -17.40
C PRO A 23 12.36 9.39 -17.47
N ASP A 24 12.00 8.88 -18.66
CA ASP A 24 10.83 8.02 -18.89
C ASP A 24 10.98 6.57 -18.37
N ASP A 25 12.18 6.14 -17.94
CA ASP A 25 12.42 4.81 -17.36
C ASP A 25 12.13 4.74 -15.85
N ILE A 26 11.88 5.87 -15.18
CA ILE A 26 11.52 5.88 -13.76
C ILE A 26 10.04 5.59 -13.61
N ARG A 27 9.71 4.38 -13.15
CA ARG A 27 8.34 3.98 -12.86
C ARG A 27 7.81 4.68 -11.62
N ARG A 28 6.66 5.34 -11.74
CA ARG A 28 5.95 5.93 -10.60
C ARG A 28 5.34 4.84 -9.72
N ILE A 29 5.58 4.89 -8.41
CA ILE A 29 4.97 3.98 -7.43
C ILE A 29 3.95 4.76 -6.59
N ASP A 30 2.70 4.33 -6.62
CA ASP A 30 1.59 4.97 -5.91
C ASP A 30 0.75 3.94 -5.15
N GLN A 31 1.31 3.50 -4.02
CA GLN A 31 0.78 2.37 -3.23
C GLN A 31 0.48 2.73 -1.78
N VAL A 32 0.82 3.95 -1.38
CA VAL A 32 0.52 4.42 -0.04
C VAL A 32 -0.98 4.66 0.05
N LEU A 33 -1.62 4.01 1.00
CA LEU A 33 -3.05 4.03 1.24
C LEU A 33 -3.32 4.45 2.68
N ASN A 34 -4.13 5.48 2.85
CA ASN A 34 -4.59 5.94 4.15
C ASN A 34 -6.00 5.41 4.40
N ILE A 35 -6.18 4.69 5.50
CA ILE A 35 -7.43 4.01 5.84
C ILE A 35 -7.97 4.64 7.13
N TYR A 36 -9.12 5.29 7.03
CA TYR A 36 -9.89 5.82 8.14
C TYR A 36 -10.97 4.81 8.50
N ILE A 37 -11.22 4.61 9.80
CA ILE A 37 -12.31 3.77 10.30
C ILE A 37 -13.11 4.59 11.29
N ASP A 38 -14.39 4.76 10.99
CA ASP A 38 -15.33 5.49 11.83
C ASP A 38 -16.56 4.62 12.15
N SER A 39 -17.25 4.95 13.23
CA SER A 39 -18.56 4.39 13.57
C SER A 39 -19.42 5.49 14.14
N LEU A 40 -20.56 5.78 13.50
CA LEU A 40 -21.46 6.88 13.88
C LEU A 40 -20.74 8.23 14.03
N GLY A 41 -19.70 8.48 13.23
CA GLY A 41 -18.88 9.70 13.27
C GLY A 41 -17.79 9.73 14.35
N GLN A 42 -17.65 8.68 15.16
CA GLN A 42 -16.53 8.53 16.09
C GLN A 42 -15.33 7.89 15.40
N ASP A 43 -14.14 8.45 15.62
CA ASP A 43 -12.87 7.86 15.19
C ASP A 43 -12.57 6.58 15.96
N MET A 44 -12.68 5.43 15.27
CA MET A 44 -12.49 4.12 15.87
C MET A 44 -11.02 3.75 16.05
N LEU A 45 -10.10 4.52 15.46
CA LEU A 45 -8.65 4.30 15.53
C LEU A 45 -7.96 5.14 16.61
N ASP A 46 -8.68 6.09 17.23
CA ASP A 46 -8.20 6.80 18.41
C ASP A 46 -8.52 6.00 19.68
N ASN A 47 -7.51 5.31 20.21
CA ASN A 47 -7.65 4.48 21.41
C ASN A 47 -7.88 5.26 22.72
N THR A 48 -7.81 6.60 22.67
CA THR A 48 -8.14 7.46 23.82
C THR A 48 -9.64 7.70 23.95
N LEU A 49 -10.41 7.45 22.88
CA LEU A 49 -11.86 7.61 22.88
C LEU A 49 -12.56 6.37 23.46
N PRO A 50 -13.49 6.55 24.41
CA PRO A 50 -14.29 5.45 24.94
C PRO A 50 -15.02 4.71 23.82
N GLY A 51 -14.86 3.39 23.78
CA GLY A 51 -15.51 2.55 22.78
C GLY A 51 -14.82 2.50 21.41
N SER A 52 -13.65 3.12 21.24
CA SER A 52 -12.81 2.90 20.05
C SER A 52 -12.00 1.60 20.17
N TYR A 53 -11.29 1.22 19.10
CA TYR A 53 -10.44 0.04 19.14
C TYR A 53 -9.20 0.30 20.01
N ILE A 54 -8.89 -0.66 20.89
CA ILE A 54 -7.71 -0.65 21.74
C ILE A 54 -6.49 -1.25 21.02
N SER A 55 -6.73 -2.07 19.98
CA SER A 55 -5.68 -2.60 19.11
C SER A 55 -6.23 -2.89 17.73
N VAL A 56 -5.42 -2.62 16.72
CA VAL A 56 -5.65 -3.03 15.33
C VAL A 56 -4.41 -3.77 14.88
N THR A 57 -4.57 -4.92 14.23
CA THR A 57 -3.48 -5.66 13.57
C THR A 57 -3.87 -6.01 12.14
N MET A 58 -2.88 -6.09 11.26
CA MET A 58 -3.03 -6.45 9.86
C MET A 58 -2.14 -7.65 9.53
N ASN A 59 -2.72 -8.69 8.94
CA ASN A 59 -2.00 -9.89 8.52
C ASN A 59 -2.24 -10.18 7.05
N ASP A 60 -1.21 -10.63 6.35
CA ASP A 60 -1.26 -10.99 4.93
C ASP A 60 -1.82 -12.40 4.80
N VAL A 61 -3.01 -12.49 4.19
CA VAL A 61 -3.72 -13.76 3.98
C VAL A 61 -3.00 -14.63 2.95
N ASP A 62 -2.28 -14.01 2.02
CA ASP A 62 -1.53 -14.70 0.97
C ASP A 62 -0.03 -14.84 1.34
N GLY A 63 0.32 -14.54 2.60
CA GLY A 63 1.67 -14.55 3.13
C GLY A 63 2.33 -15.93 3.13
N LEU A 64 3.63 -15.97 3.42
CA LEU A 64 4.38 -17.23 3.51
C LEU A 64 4.04 -18.06 4.76
N THR A 65 3.45 -17.41 5.78
CA THR A 65 2.99 -18.02 7.02
C THR A 65 1.57 -17.56 7.32
N ASP A 66 0.81 -18.38 8.05
CA ASP A 66 -0.61 -18.13 8.35
C ASP A 66 -0.89 -16.80 9.08
N ASN A 67 0.12 -16.22 9.74
CA ASN A 67 0.03 -14.95 10.49
C ASN A 67 1.06 -13.93 10.02
N ALA A 68 1.47 -13.95 8.75
CA ALA A 68 2.45 -13.00 8.22
C ALA A 68 2.00 -11.55 8.50
N PRO A 69 2.74 -10.75 9.29
CA PRO A 69 2.31 -9.41 9.66
C PRO A 69 2.49 -8.44 8.49
N VAL A 70 1.49 -7.59 8.26
CA VAL A 70 1.59 -6.46 7.35
C VAL A 70 2.08 -5.24 8.13
N GLN A 71 3.09 -4.56 7.60
CA GLN A 71 3.60 -3.33 8.21
C GLN A 71 2.68 -2.14 7.88
N TYR A 72 2.38 -1.33 8.88
CA TYR A 72 1.61 -0.10 8.74
C TYR A 72 1.99 0.87 9.86
N ASN A 73 1.65 2.14 9.69
CA ASN A 73 1.80 3.15 10.72
C ASN A 73 0.43 3.69 11.11
N LEU A 74 0.18 3.86 12.41
CA LEU A 74 -0.96 4.64 12.88
C LEU A 74 -0.52 6.11 12.96
N ARG A 75 -1.26 6.99 12.28
CA ARG A 75 -0.94 8.43 12.20
C ARG A 75 -2.20 9.25 12.43
N LYS A 76 -2.02 10.56 12.65
CA LYS A 76 -3.09 11.54 12.68
C LYS A 76 -2.94 12.53 11.52
N ASP A 77 -4.05 12.97 10.97
CA ASP A 77 -4.08 14.02 9.95
C ASP A 77 -4.08 15.43 10.58
N GLU A 78 -4.19 16.45 9.74
CA GLU A 78 -4.23 17.86 10.17
C GLU A 78 -5.48 18.19 11.00
N SER A 79 -6.54 17.39 10.89
CA SER A 79 -7.78 17.49 11.69
C SER A 79 -7.73 16.60 12.94
N ASN A 80 -6.57 16.02 13.26
CA ASN A 80 -6.34 15.11 14.38
C ASN A 80 -7.15 13.79 14.30
N MET A 81 -7.64 13.43 13.11
CA MET A 81 -8.28 12.14 12.85
C MET A 81 -7.23 11.06 12.64
N SER A 82 -7.40 9.93 13.30
CA SER A 82 -6.50 8.79 13.25
C SER A 82 -6.74 7.97 11.98
N PHE A 83 -5.65 7.51 11.37
CA PHE A 83 -5.70 6.67 10.18
C PHE A 83 -4.54 5.68 10.15
N ILE A 84 -4.79 4.55 9.49
CA ILE A 84 -3.77 3.55 9.19
C ILE A 84 -3.12 3.95 7.86
N GLN A 85 -1.81 4.20 7.87
CA GLN A 85 -1.00 4.37 6.68
C GLN A 85 -0.39 3.01 6.28
N TYR A 86 -0.99 2.39 5.28
CA TYR A 86 -0.44 1.24 4.59
C TYR A 86 0.51 1.72 3.49
N THR A 87 1.76 1.27 3.49
CA THR A 87 2.75 1.64 2.47
C THR A 87 3.08 0.47 1.56
N ALA A 88 3.36 -0.69 2.15
CA ALA A 88 3.59 -1.98 1.52
C ALA A 88 3.66 -3.05 2.61
N GLY A 89 3.58 -4.33 2.22
CA GLY A 89 3.92 -5.43 3.12
C GLY A 89 3.16 -6.71 2.85
N ALA A 90 1.94 -6.58 2.30
CA ALA A 90 1.20 -7.75 1.85
C ALA A 90 1.76 -8.27 0.53
N ARG A 91 1.82 -9.60 0.40
CA ARG A 91 2.21 -10.29 -0.83
C ARG A 91 1.25 -9.91 -1.93
N ARG A 92 1.79 -9.78 -3.13
CA ARG A 92 1.05 -9.45 -4.35
C ARG A 92 1.00 -10.69 -5.22
N ILE A 93 -0.20 -11.20 -5.44
CA ILE A 93 -0.46 -12.33 -6.32
C ILE A 93 -0.86 -11.78 -7.69
N LEU A 94 -0.14 -12.18 -8.74
CA LEU A 94 -0.51 -11.87 -10.12
C LEU A 94 -1.85 -12.54 -10.42
N LEU A 95 -2.84 -11.75 -10.82
CA LEU A 95 -4.15 -12.24 -11.25
C LEU A 95 -4.20 -12.39 -12.77
N GLU A 96 -3.69 -11.40 -13.50
CA GLU A 96 -3.81 -11.33 -14.94
C GLU A 96 -2.65 -10.55 -15.56
N SER A 97 -2.16 -11.02 -16.70
CA SER A 97 -1.25 -10.27 -17.58
C SER A 97 -2.00 -9.92 -18.87
N LEU A 98 -2.07 -8.63 -19.16
CA LEU A 98 -2.80 -8.05 -20.27
C LEU A 98 -1.82 -7.54 -21.35
N PRO A 99 -2.27 -7.40 -22.61
CA PRO A 99 -1.48 -6.78 -23.67
C PRO A 99 -0.97 -5.38 -23.28
N GLY A 100 0.20 -5.00 -23.80
CA GLY A 100 0.81 -3.70 -23.53
C GLY A 100 1.55 -3.61 -22.19
N ASN A 101 2.12 -4.73 -21.71
CA ASN A 101 2.87 -4.82 -20.44
C ASN A 101 2.06 -4.34 -19.23
N LYS A 102 0.76 -4.64 -19.23
CA LYS A 102 -0.15 -4.32 -18.13
C LYS A 102 -0.39 -5.58 -17.32
N GLU A 103 -0.27 -5.49 -16.01
CA GLU A 103 -0.51 -6.62 -15.11
C GLU A 103 -1.37 -6.18 -13.93
N ILE A 104 -2.23 -7.10 -13.48
CA ILE A 104 -3.11 -6.90 -12.34
C ILE A 104 -2.66 -7.79 -11.21
N TYR A 105 -2.39 -7.19 -10.06
CA TYR A 105 -2.00 -7.90 -8.85
C TYR A 105 -3.04 -7.73 -7.76
N ARG A 106 -3.09 -8.67 -6.82
CA ARG A 106 -3.95 -8.61 -5.64
C ARG A 106 -3.17 -8.90 -4.36
N SER A 107 -3.50 -8.15 -3.31
CA SER A 107 -3.16 -8.48 -1.93
C SER A 107 -4.44 -8.66 -1.11
N ARG A 108 -4.46 -9.66 -0.24
CA ARG A 108 -5.56 -9.86 0.73
C ARG A 108 -5.01 -9.71 2.13
N ILE A 109 -5.66 -8.84 2.90
CA ILE A 109 -5.22 -8.47 4.23
C ILE A 109 -6.36 -8.74 5.20
N ALA A 110 -6.08 -9.52 6.24
CA ALA A 110 -6.98 -9.71 7.38
C ALA A 110 -6.73 -8.58 8.39
N LEU A 111 -7.80 -7.92 8.82
CA LEU A 111 -7.78 -6.92 9.89
C LEU A 111 -8.39 -7.55 11.13
N ASN A 112 -7.64 -7.54 12.23
CA ASN A 112 -8.16 -7.90 13.55
C ASN A 112 -8.20 -6.63 14.41
N MET A 113 -9.39 -6.26 14.86
CA MET A 113 -9.60 -5.06 15.65
C MET A 113 -10.26 -5.43 16.96
N ARG A 114 -9.67 -5.00 18.07
CA ARG A 114 -10.17 -5.32 19.41
C ARG A 114 -10.72 -4.06 20.05
N LYS A 115 -11.91 -4.18 20.63
CA LYS A 115 -12.58 -3.12 21.38
C LYS A 115 -12.87 -3.63 22.78
N GLN A 116 -12.65 -2.79 23.79
CA GLN A 116 -13.06 -3.10 25.15
C GLN A 116 -14.53 -2.70 25.33
N LEU A 117 -15.38 -3.63 25.78
CA LEU A 117 -16.79 -3.37 26.08
C LEU A 117 -16.99 -3.00 27.56
N ASN A 118 -16.20 -3.62 28.44
CA ASN A 118 -16.10 -3.30 29.87
C ASN A 118 -14.78 -3.87 30.43
N ASP A 119 -14.56 -3.79 31.74
CA ASP A 119 -13.31 -4.22 32.41
C ASP A 119 -12.92 -5.68 32.17
N SER A 120 -13.86 -6.55 31.78
CA SER A 120 -13.61 -7.99 31.59
C SER A 120 -14.01 -8.55 30.23
N VAL A 121 -14.68 -7.75 29.39
CA VAL A 121 -15.21 -8.20 28.10
C VAL A 121 -14.56 -7.41 26.96
N GLN A 122 -13.94 -8.15 26.04
CA GLN A 122 -13.43 -7.63 24.77
C GLN A 122 -14.26 -8.16 23.61
N SER A 123 -14.49 -7.31 22.62
CA SER A 123 -15.01 -7.71 21.31
C SER A 123 -13.89 -7.71 20.29
N VAL A 124 -13.90 -8.71 19.42
CA VAL A 124 -12.95 -8.84 18.31
C VAL A 124 -13.72 -8.77 17.01
N THR A 125 -13.37 -7.81 16.17
CA THR A 125 -13.87 -7.70 14.79
C THR A 125 -12.80 -8.24 13.85
N ASN A 126 -13.17 -9.17 12.97
CA ASN A 126 -12.31 -9.70 11.93
C ASN A 126 -12.87 -9.28 10.57
N ASP A 127 -12.09 -8.52 9.82
CA ASP A 127 -12.46 -8.01 8.51
C ASP A 127 -11.41 -8.35 7.46
N THR A 128 -11.75 -8.16 6.19
CA THR A 128 -10.86 -8.38 5.06
C THR A 128 -10.78 -7.13 4.20
N LEU A 129 -9.56 -6.69 3.92
CA LEU A 129 -9.25 -5.69 2.91
C LEU A 129 -8.58 -6.37 1.72
N VAL A 130 -9.13 -6.19 0.54
CA VAL A 130 -8.55 -6.64 -0.72
C VAL A 130 -8.08 -5.42 -1.49
N LEU A 131 -6.80 -5.39 -1.83
CA LEU A 131 -6.19 -4.34 -2.65
C LEU A 131 -5.84 -4.94 -4.01
N ASN A 132 -6.34 -4.34 -5.08
CA ASN A 132 -5.89 -4.63 -6.42
C ASN A 132 -4.95 -3.53 -6.91
N TYR A 133 -3.93 -3.93 -7.64
CA TYR A 133 -2.91 -3.05 -8.19
C TYR A 133 -2.87 -3.19 -9.70
N THR A 134 -2.52 -2.10 -10.36
CA THR A 134 -2.21 -2.10 -11.79
C THR A 134 -0.75 -1.74 -11.98
N LEU A 135 -0.04 -2.63 -12.66
CA LEU A 135 1.32 -2.42 -13.12
C LEU A 135 1.29 -2.15 -14.62
N THR A 136 2.01 -1.12 -15.04
CA THR A 136 2.29 -0.76 -16.43
C THR A 136 3.78 -0.38 -16.52
N PRO A 137 4.34 -0.13 -17.72
CA PRO A 137 5.71 0.37 -17.82
C PRO A 137 5.94 1.66 -17.01
N GLN A 138 4.95 2.56 -16.98
CA GLN A 138 5.06 3.90 -16.38
C GLN A 138 4.63 3.97 -14.91
N VAL A 139 3.66 3.15 -14.49
CA VAL A 139 3.09 3.25 -13.13
C VAL A 139 2.84 1.89 -12.48
N PHE A 140 3.08 1.82 -11.17
CA PHE A 140 2.62 0.77 -10.30
C PHE A 140 1.77 1.35 -9.16
N GLU A 141 0.46 1.19 -9.24
CA GLU A 141 -0.48 1.85 -8.31
C GLU A 141 -1.58 0.92 -7.80
N ILE A 142 -2.18 1.27 -6.65
CA ILE A 142 -3.44 0.67 -6.21
C ILE A 142 -4.54 1.15 -7.16
N SER A 143 -5.29 0.22 -7.76
CA SER A 143 -6.37 0.51 -8.71
C SER A 143 -7.75 0.47 -8.06
N THR A 144 -8.00 -0.51 -7.19
CA THR A 144 -9.27 -0.67 -6.46
C THR A 144 -9.04 -1.28 -5.08
N ALA A 145 -10.00 -1.05 -4.17
CA ALA A 145 -10.04 -1.76 -2.90
C ALA A 145 -11.47 -2.23 -2.55
N LEU A 146 -11.54 -3.40 -1.94
CA LEU A 146 -12.76 -3.97 -1.37
C LEU A 146 -12.56 -4.15 0.13
N TYR A 147 -13.55 -3.75 0.92
CA TYR A 147 -13.61 -4.02 2.36
C TYR A 147 -14.78 -4.95 2.62
N ASN A 148 -14.52 -6.14 3.17
CA ASN A 148 -15.49 -7.22 3.35
C ASN A 148 -16.28 -7.53 2.06
N GLY A 149 -15.61 -7.46 0.91
CA GLY A 149 -16.23 -7.68 -0.41
C GLY A 149 -16.98 -6.47 -0.99
N VAL A 150 -17.13 -5.38 -0.23
CA VAL A 150 -17.79 -4.15 -0.69
C VAL A 150 -16.75 -3.18 -1.28
N PRO A 151 -16.96 -2.62 -2.48
CA PRO A 151 -16.06 -1.60 -3.03
C PRO A 151 -15.98 -0.34 -2.17
N VAL A 152 -14.75 0.04 -1.80
CA VAL A 152 -14.49 1.24 -0.97
C VAL A 152 -13.48 2.20 -1.60
N PHE A 153 -12.81 1.79 -2.68
CA PHE A 153 -11.84 2.62 -3.39
C PHE A 153 -11.80 2.29 -4.87
N THR A 154 -11.66 3.33 -5.69
CA THR A 154 -11.23 3.25 -7.08
C THR A 154 -10.28 4.40 -7.33
N LYS A 155 -9.15 4.10 -7.97
CA LYS A 155 -8.09 5.08 -8.21
C LYS A 155 -8.59 6.23 -9.07
N THR A 156 -8.38 7.44 -8.57
CA THR A 156 -8.53 8.67 -9.35
C THR A 156 -7.13 9.21 -9.66
N PRO A 157 -6.78 9.47 -10.93
CA PRO A 157 -5.47 9.98 -11.30
C PRO A 157 -5.12 11.27 -10.55
N GLY A 158 -3.92 11.31 -9.95
CA GLY A 158 -3.42 12.49 -9.22
C GLY A 158 -3.99 12.69 -7.82
N ALA A 159 -5.01 11.92 -7.41
CA ALA A 159 -5.55 11.96 -6.06
C ALA A 159 -4.81 11.00 -5.11
N ALA A 160 -4.75 11.36 -3.84
CA ALA A 160 -4.25 10.48 -2.77
C ALA A 160 -5.14 9.24 -2.62
N ASN A 161 -4.55 8.10 -2.25
CA ASN A 161 -5.32 6.90 -1.98
C ASN A 161 -5.86 6.96 -0.56
N VAL A 162 -7.15 7.25 -0.44
CA VAL A 162 -7.84 7.37 0.85
C VAL A 162 -9.07 6.47 0.83
N ILE A 163 -9.23 5.67 1.89
CA ILE A 163 -10.42 4.86 2.15
C ILE A 163 -11.04 5.33 3.46
N LYS A 164 -12.37 5.41 3.50
CA LYS A 164 -13.15 5.63 4.71
C LYS A 164 -14.08 4.44 4.92
N ILE A 165 -13.93 3.76 6.04
CA ILE A 165 -14.74 2.60 6.44
C ILE A 165 -15.68 3.03 7.55
N ASN A 166 -16.98 2.92 7.31
CA ASN A 166 -18.00 3.19 8.32
C ASN A 166 -18.45 1.85 8.93
N LYS A 167 -18.52 1.76 10.26
CA LYS A 167 -18.93 0.59 11.05
C LYS A 167 -20.25 0.79 11.75
#